data_AF-A0A7S2CWF6-F1
#
_entry.id   AF-A0A7S2CWF6-F1
#
_cell.length_a   1.000
_cell.length_b   1.000
_cell.length_c   1.000
_cell.angle_alpha   90.00
_cell.angle_beta   90.00
_cell.angle_gamma   90.00
#
_symmetry.space_group_name_H-M   'P 1'
#
loop_
_entity.id
_entity.type
_entity.pdbx_description
1 polymer ?
#
loop_
_entity_poly.entity_id
_entity_poly.type
_entity_poly.pdbx_seq_one_letter_code
_entity_poly.pdbx_strand_id
1 'polypeptide(L)'
;GMADASVTYPGIPGVLARMVWRFRSQVLVGAGGYLQLSLPAGLSPVCYGEYFEQIALPRSGGCNSQDPTNVIIDLSSTMVPSEYAFAIYVTPPASPPVRNEISIRLRDRLGQVRDAAIGLPAMPIREKLKIRALDLHWTSSKPRRPSVITIGFEALDPLPDIIVAPVQQVSEILISLPVGFTHLVDRVTDFTIVNEDMPFASPTFLDFMQKDRLRITLNLNRTSWTTLKSGSYSFRFSVLIPDPLPIFNVWHLSLCMPSYPGSCNRISDPAVLVTFAMPGFGFNQAPIGGYGIASHAADRFCTWRTVLSLFIALTWLGLGFAQPAR
;
A
#
# COMPACT_ATOMS: atom_id res chain seq x y z
N GLY A 1 11.81 27.06 7.56
CA GLY A 1 11.89 25.88 8.41
C GLY A 1 10.91 24.91 7.82
N MET A 2 11.38 23.75 7.36
CA MET A 2 10.59 22.86 6.54
C MET A 2 9.51 22.26 7.45
N ALA A 3 8.28 22.68 7.25
CA ALA A 3 7.17 22.33 8.12
C ALA A 3 6.63 20.95 7.77
N ASP A 4 5.97 20.30 8.73
CA ASP A 4 5.27 19.02 8.56
C ASP A 4 6.14 17.91 7.93
N ALA A 5 7.46 17.98 8.15
CA ALA A 5 8.39 17.00 7.64
C ALA A 5 8.27 15.70 8.45
N SER A 6 7.99 14.60 7.75
CA SER A 6 7.87 13.28 8.32
C SER A 6 8.43 12.24 7.36
N VAL A 7 8.96 11.16 7.93
CA VAL A 7 9.45 10.00 7.20
C VAL A 7 8.74 8.77 7.72
N THR A 8 8.42 7.81 6.86
CA THR A 8 7.80 6.55 7.26
C THR A 8 8.42 5.39 6.51
N TYR A 9 8.88 4.39 7.26
CA TYR A 9 9.41 3.13 6.76
C TYR A 9 9.30 2.08 7.88
N PRO A 10 9.21 0.79 7.55
CA PRO A 10 9.27 -0.25 8.56
C PRO A 10 10.72 -0.37 9.05
N GLY A 11 10.95 -0.25 10.36
CA GLY A 11 12.26 -0.48 10.97
C GLY A 11 12.62 -1.97 11.08
N ILE A 12 12.46 -2.75 10.01
CA ILE A 12 12.66 -4.20 10.01
C ILE A 12 14.06 -4.54 9.48
N PRO A 13 14.94 -5.15 10.29
CA PRO A 13 16.31 -5.42 9.87
C PRO A 13 16.45 -6.31 8.64
N GLY A 14 17.31 -5.88 7.71
CA GLY A 14 17.71 -6.68 6.56
C GLY A 14 16.62 -6.86 5.50
N VAL A 15 15.45 -6.24 5.67
CA VAL A 15 14.37 -6.26 4.69
C VAL A 15 14.39 -4.95 3.92
N LEU A 16 14.56 -5.04 2.60
CA LEU A 16 14.45 -3.88 1.72
C LEU A 16 13.01 -3.34 1.80
N ALA A 17 12.87 -2.07 2.13
CA ALA A 17 11.57 -1.46 2.34
C ALA A 17 11.51 -0.03 1.81
N ARG A 18 10.29 0.39 1.46
CA ARG A 18 10.02 1.74 1.00
C ARG A 18 10.06 2.73 2.16
N MET A 19 10.85 3.78 2.01
CA MET A 19 10.92 4.96 2.86
C MET A 19 10.25 6.13 2.17
N VAL A 20 9.07 6.50 2.67
CA VAL A 20 8.29 7.61 2.16
C VAL A 20 8.58 8.86 2.96
N TRP A 21 8.89 9.92 2.23
CA TRP A 21 9.08 11.26 2.76
C TRP A 21 7.89 12.13 2.44
N ARG A 22 7.51 12.95 3.41
CA ARG A 22 6.51 14.01 3.28
C ARG A 22 7.05 15.26 3.93
N PHE A 23 6.90 16.41 3.28
CA PHE A 23 7.29 17.70 3.85
C PHE A 23 6.57 18.84 3.16
N ARG A 24 6.50 19.99 3.82
CA ARG A 24 6.02 21.24 3.25
C ARG A 24 7.16 22.23 3.13
N SER A 25 7.39 22.74 1.92
CA SER A 25 8.33 23.83 1.66
C SER A 25 7.54 25.14 1.51
N GLN A 26 8.05 26.21 2.10
CA GLN A 26 7.53 27.58 1.93
C GLN A 26 8.41 28.43 1.02
N VAL A 27 9.50 27.86 0.49
CA VAL A 27 10.50 28.57 -0.31
C VAL A 27 10.45 28.12 -1.76
N LEU A 28 10.74 29.07 -2.65
CA LEU A 28 10.97 28.80 -4.06
C LEU A 28 12.43 28.42 -4.28
N VAL A 29 12.66 27.30 -4.95
CA VAL A 29 14.00 26.87 -5.38
C VAL A 29 13.96 26.59 -6.86
N GLY A 30 14.74 27.37 -7.62
CA GLY A 30 14.84 27.23 -9.07
C GLY A 30 15.39 25.87 -9.49
N ALA A 31 15.17 25.52 -10.76
CA ALA A 31 15.76 24.33 -11.37
C ALA A 31 17.28 24.24 -11.12
N GLY A 32 17.79 23.02 -10.94
CA GLY A 32 19.17 22.74 -10.56
C GLY A 32 19.43 22.77 -9.05
N GLY A 33 18.41 23.01 -8.21
CA GLY A 33 18.46 22.69 -6.79
C GLY A 33 18.42 21.18 -6.53
N TYR A 34 18.59 20.78 -5.28
CA TYR A 34 18.55 19.37 -4.88
C TYR A 34 18.09 19.19 -3.44
N LEU A 35 17.51 18.03 -3.15
CA LEU A 35 17.27 17.57 -1.79
C LEU A 35 18.47 16.75 -1.32
N GLN A 36 18.90 17.01 -0.08
CA GLN A 36 19.95 16.27 0.60
C GLN A 36 19.36 15.59 1.82
N LEU A 37 19.39 14.25 1.85
CA LEU A 37 18.95 13.45 2.98
C LEU A 37 20.16 13.01 3.80
N SER A 38 20.12 13.26 5.10
CA SER A 38 21.09 12.69 6.04
C SER A 38 20.43 11.51 6.75
N LEU A 39 20.98 10.32 6.56
CA LEU A 39 20.49 9.07 7.12
C LEU A 39 21.40 8.59 8.27
N PRO A 40 20.85 7.89 9.27
CA PRO A 40 21.65 7.34 10.37
C PRO A 40 22.54 6.20 9.87
N ALA A 41 23.62 5.96 10.59
CA ALA A 41 24.58 4.91 10.22
C ALA A 41 23.91 3.52 10.14
N GLY A 42 24.32 2.74 9.14
CA GLY A 42 23.83 1.38 8.91
C GLY A 42 22.51 1.28 8.15
N LEU A 43 21.80 2.39 7.94
CA LEU A 43 20.67 2.42 7.01
C LEU A 43 21.22 2.46 5.58
N SER A 44 20.89 1.45 4.78
CA SER A 44 21.43 1.31 3.42
C SER A 44 20.40 1.76 2.37
N PRO A 45 20.49 3.00 1.85
CA PRO A 45 19.56 3.51 0.84
C PRO A 45 19.83 2.95 -0.56
N VAL A 46 18.74 2.77 -1.30
CA VAL A 46 18.72 2.42 -2.72
C VAL A 46 17.71 3.35 -3.39
N CYS A 47 18.14 4.11 -4.39
CA CYS A 47 17.25 5.06 -5.07
C CYS A 47 17.50 5.22 -6.58
N TYR A 48 18.17 4.28 -7.22
CA TYR A 48 18.31 4.27 -8.68
C TYR A 48 17.15 3.51 -9.34
N GLY A 49 16.82 3.85 -10.58
CA GLY A 49 15.81 3.13 -11.37
C GLY A 49 14.43 3.11 -10.70
N GLU A 50 13.89 1.91 -10.48
CA GLU A 50 12.58 1.69 -9.86
C GLU A 50 12.55 1.96 -8.34
N TYR A 51 13.72 2.11 -7.70
CA TYR A 51 13.82 2.35 -6.26
C TYR A 51 13.64 3.82 -5.86
N PHE A 52 13.30 4.69 -6.82
CA PHE A 52 12.93 6.08 -6.55
C PHE A 52 11.57 6.40 -7.16
N GLU A 53 10.62 6.73 -6.31
CA GLU A 53 9.25 7.00 -6.70
C GLU A 53 8.90 8.47 -6.42
N GLN A 54 8.59 9.22 -7.49
CA GLN A 54 8.08 10.58 -7.39
C GLN A 54 6.58 10.50 -7.12
N ILE A 55 6.16 10.84 -5.89
CA ILE A 55 4.73 10.82 -5.49
C ILE A 55 4.10 12.17 -5.80
N ALA A 56 4.64 13.20 -5.17
CA ALA A 56 4.31 14.60 -5.37
C ALA A 56 5.61 15.39 -5.28
N LEU A 57 6.51 15.16 -6.23
CA LEU A 57 7.76 15.88 -6.37
C LEU A 57 7.78 16.46 -7.79
N PRO A 58 8.32 17.69 -8.00
CA PRO A 58 8.62 18.14 -9.34
C PRO A 58 9.55 17.15 -10.04
N ARG A 59 9.64 17.26 -11.36
CA ARG A 59 10.50 16.40 -12.16
C ARG A 59 11.92 16.39 -11.57
N SER A 60 12.34 15.25 -11.07
CA SER A 60 13.69 15.09 -10.54
C SER A 60 14.65 14.65 -11.64
N GLY A 61 15.90 15.11 -11.53
CA GLY A 61 17.02 14.73 -12.40
C GLY A 61 17.64 13.37 -12.07
N GLY A 62 17.16 12.70 -11.01
CA GLY A 62 17.68 11.43 -10.53
C GLY A 62 17.90 11.44 -9.02
N CYS A 63 18.33 10.29 -8.51
CA CYS A 63 18.74 10.13 -7.12
C CYS A 63 20.07 9.38 -7.04
N ASN A 64 20.95 9.85 -6.17
CA ASN A 64 22.28 9.30 -5.91
C ASN A 64 22.39 8.89 -4.43
N SER A 65 22.67 7.61 -4.21
CA SER A 65 22.85 7.01 -2.88
C SER A 65 24.22 6.31 -2.73
N GLN A 66 25.25 6.77 -3.44
CA GLN A 66 26.62 6.23 -3.33
C GLN A 66 27.19 6.39 -1.90
N ASP A 67 26.90 7.52 -1.26
CA ASP A 67 27.12 7.69 0.18
C ASP A 67 25.84 7.27 0.93
N PRO A 68 25.87 6.17 1.71
CA PRO A 68 24.68 5.67 2.39
C PRO A 68 24.15 6.64 3.46
N THR A 69 24.99 7.55 3.96
CA THR A 69 24.59 8.54 4.96
C THR A 69 24.11 9.86 4.35
N ASN A 70 24.32 10.06 3.04
CA ASN A 70 24.07 11.31 2.35
C ASN A 70 23.48 11.07 0.96
N VAL A 71 22.15 11.00 0.88
CA VAL A 71 21.42 10.78 -0.37
C VAL A 71 21.11 12.13 -1.03
N ILE A 72 21.37 12.24 -2.33
CA ILE A 72 21.10 13.45 -3.12
C ILE A 72 20.00 13.15 -4.14
N ILE A 73 18.97 14.00 -4.18
CA ILE A 73 17.91 13.95 -5.19
C ILE A 73 17.92 15.26 -5.97
N ASP A 74 18.31 15.19 -7.23
CA ASP A 74 18.42 16.37 -8.10
C ASP A 74 17.04 16.84 -8.57
N LEU A 75 16.84 18.15 -8.67
CA LEU A 75 15.59 18.75 -9.12
C LEU A 75 15.79 19.38 -10.49
N SER A 76 15.20 18.79 -11.53
CA SER A 76 15.29 19.31 -12.90
C SER A 76 14.34 20.47 -13.18
N SER A 77 13.33 20.67 -12.31
CA SER A 77 12.36 21.76 -12.40
C SER A 77 12.23 22.50 -11.07
N THR A 78 11.77 23.75 -11.14
CA THR A 78 11.55 24.62 -9.99
C THR A 78 10.59 24.00 -8.96
N MET A 79 10.99 24.01 -7.69
CA MET A 79 10.10 23.81 -6.55
C MET A 79 9.48 25.14 -6.14
N VAL A 80 8.18 25.14 -5.91
CA VAL A 80 7.41 26.29 -5.44
C VAL A 80 6.94 26.01 -4.00
N PRO A 81 6.41 26.99 -3.26
CA PRO A 81 5.80 26.72 -1.97
C PRO A 81 4.64 25.72 -2.09
N SER A 82 4.77 24.52 -1.53
CA SER A 82 3.78 23.44 -1.59
C SER A 82 4.13 22.31 -0.61
N GLU A 83 3.21 21.35 -0.48
CA GLU A 83 3.47 20.03 0.06
C GLU A 83 4.12 19.12 -1.00
N TYR A 84 5.06 18.30 -0.56
CA TYR A 84 5.87 17.42 -1.40
C TYR A 84 6.00 16.03 -0.77
N ALA A 85 6.10 15.02 -1.62
CA ALA A 85 6.34 13.65 -1.21
C ALA A 85 7.09 12.85 -2.27
N PHE A 86 7.93 11.93 -1.80
CA PHE A 86 8.64 10.99 -2.65
C PHE A 86 8.97 9.73 -1.83
N ALA A 87 9.40 8.67 -2.49
CA ALA A 87 9.92 7.49 -1.82
C ALA A 87 11.27 7.08 -2.37
N ILE A 88 12.12 6.57 -1.47
CA ILE A 88 13.31 5.79 -1.81
C ILE A 88 13.20 4.43 -1.11
N TYR A 89 14.04 3.47 -1.45
CA TYR A 89 14.13 2.23 -0.68
C TYR A 89 15.30 2.28 0.29
N VAL A 90 15.16 1.59 1.41
CA VAL A 90 16.19 1.46 2.43
C VAL A 90 16.19 0.04 2.98
N THR A 91 17.35 -0.44 3.41
CA THR A 91 17.48 -1.64 4.22
C THR A 91 17.90 -1.23 5.64
N PRO A 92 17.01 -1.38 6.65
CA PRO A 92 17.35 -1.08 8.04
C PRO A 92 18.47 -1.97 8.60
N PRO A 93 19.33 -1.43 9.49
CA PRO A 93 20.43 -2.17 10.10
C PRO A 93 19.94 -3.27 11.05
N ALA A 94 20.85 -4.18 11.40
CA ALA A 94 20.59 -5.26 12.35
C ALA A 94 20.29 -4.77 13.77
N SER A 95 20.87 -3.65 14.18
CA SER A 95 20.70 -3.04 15.50
C SER A 95 20.43 -1.54 15.39
N PRO A 96 19.76 -0.93 16.39
CA PRO A 96 19.56 0.51 16.42
C PRO A 96 20.89 1.29 16.39
N PRO A 97 21.00 2.33 15.55
CA PRO A 97 22.19 3.19 15.55
C PRO A 97 22.25 4.04 16.82
N VAL A 98 23.46 4.42 17.24
CA VAL A 98 23.69 5.29 18.42
C VAL A 98 22.94 6.63 18.30
N ARG A 99 22.87 7.18 17.08
CA ARG A 99 22.06 8.35 16.75
C ARG A 99 21.03 7.94 15.71
N ASN A 100 19.79 7.74 16.14
CA ASN A 100 18.68 7.37 15.27
C ASN A 100 17.90 8.60 14.82
N GLU A 101 18.60 9.49 14.11
CA GLU A 101 18.06 10.74 13.59
C GLU A 101 18.23 10.80 12.07
N ILE A 102 17.25 11.41 11.42
CA ILE A 102 17.19 11.63 9.98
C ILE A 102 17.01 13.13 9.72
N SER A 103 17.50 13.63 8.59
CA SER A 103 17.30 15.02 8.18
C SER A 103 17.08 15.14 6.68
N ILE A 104 16.36 16.17 6.27
CA ILE A 104 16.18 16.57 4.87
C ILE A 104 16.52 18.06 4.74
N ARG A 105 17.32 18.40 3.74
CA ARG A 105 17.68 19.78 3.42
C ARG A 105 17.37 20.04 1.94
N LEU A 106 16.69 21.14 1.67
CA LEU A 106 16.48 21.66 0.34
C LEU A 106 17.58 22.69 0.05
N ARG A 107 18.40 22.43 -0.96
CA ARG A 107 19.49 23.30 -1.39
C ARG A 107 19.23 23.87 -2.78
N ASP A 108 19.70 25.09 -2.99
CA ASP A 108 19.72 25.67 -4.33
C ASP A 108 20.92 25.19 -5.17
N ARG A 109 20.99 25.66 -6.41
CA ARG A 109 22.07 25.36 -7.35
C ARG A 109 23.47 25.80 -6.90
N LEU A 110 23.55 26.70 -5.92
CA LEU A 110 24.82 27.18 -5.33
C LEU A 110 25.18 26.36 -4.07
N GLY A 111 24.40 25.33 -3.74
CA GLY A 111 24.56 24.51 -2.55
C GLY A 111 24.09 25.19 -1.27
N GLN A 112 23.43 26.35 -1.33
CA GLN A 112 22.95 27.04 -0.14
C GLN A 112 21.66 26.39 0.36
N VAL A 113 21.58 26.14 1.67
CA VAL A 113 20.37 25.60 2.29
C VAL A 113 19.28 26.66 2.27
N ARG A 114 18.16 26.35 1.61
CA ARG A 114 16.99 27.23 1.52
C ARG A 114 15.90 26.82 2.51
N ASP A 115 15.78 25.53 2.77
CA ASP A 115 14.90 25.02 3.81
C ASP A 115 15.42 23.69 4.36
N ALA A 116 15.03 23.32 5.57
CA ALA A 116 15.46 22.06 6.17
C ALA A 116 14.54 21.61 7.31
N ALA A 117 14.47 20.29 7.49
CA ALA A 117 14.01 19.63 8.70
C ALA A 117 15.15 18.73 9.20
N ILE A 118 15.63 18.99 10.41
CA ILE A 118 16.83 18.37 10.98
C ILE A 118 16.45 17.64 12.27
N GLY A 119 17.09 16.51 12.54
CA GLY A 119 16.90 15.76 13.78
C GLY A 119 15.52 15.09 13.89
N LEU A 120 14.92 14.70 12.76
CA LEU A 120 13.69 13.92 12.77
C LEU A 120 13.98 12.54 13.36
N PRO A 121 13.14 12.03 14.27
CA PRO A 121 13.35 10.69 14.80
C PRO A 121 13.19 9.66 13.68
N ALA A 122 14.21 8.81 13.52
CA ALA A 122 14.14 7.66 12.65
C ALA A 122 13.29 6.55 13.28
N MET A 123 12.82 5.61 12.46
CA MET A 123 11.92 4.54 12.94
C MET A 123 12.68 3.55 13.82
N PRO A 124 12.06 3.04 14.90
CA PRO A 124 12.69 2.09 15.80
C PRO A 124 12.92 0.75 15.11
N ILE A 125 14.07 0.12 15.39
CA ILE A 125 14.42 -1.18 14.82
C ILE A 125 13.68 -2.31 15.56
N ARG A 126 12.96 -3.17 14.83
CA ARG A 126 12.15 -4.29 15.33
C ARG A 126 12.78 -5.62 14.93
N GLU A 127 13.80 -6.03 15.69
CA GLU A 127 14.66 -7.17 15.34
C GLU A 127 13.95 -8.53 15.26
N LYS A 128 12.81 -8.70 15.94
CA LYS A 128 12.07 -9.97 15.98
C LYS A 128 10.98 -10.04 14.91
N LEU A 129 10.76 -8.97 14.14
CA LEU A 129 9.83 -8.97 13.02
C LEU A 129 10.60 -9.27 11.73
N LYS A 130 10.05 -10.16 10.90
CA LYS A 130 10.56 -10.45 9.55
C LYS A 130 9.39 -10.40 8.59
N ILE A 131 9.07 -9.18 8.16
CA ILE A 131 7.85 -8.87 7.42
C ILE A 131 8.20 -7.92 6.28
N ARG A 132 7.59 -8.09 5.12
CA ARG A 132 7.65 -7.14 4.01
C ARG A 132 6.26 -6.73 3.54
N ALA A 133 6.12 -5.54 2.98
CA ALA A 133 4.87 -5.12 2.34
C ALA A 133 4.65 -5.90 1.03
N LEU A 134 3.39 -6.14 0.69
CA LEU A 134 2.98 -6.49 -0.66
C LEU A 134 2.65 -5.22 -1.44
N ASP A 135 2.69 -5.30 -2.77
CA ASP A 135 2.31 -4.16 -3.61
C ASP A 135 0.82 -3.82 -3.48
N LEU A 136 0.52 -2.53 -3.58
CA LEU A 136 -0.84 -2.04 -3.61
C LEU A 136 -1.46 -2.30 -4.99
N HIS A 137 -2.57 -3.02 -5.03
CA HIS A 137 -3.33 -3.23 -6.26
C HIS A 137 -4.69 -2.51 -6.21
N TRP A 138 -5.15 -2.05 -7.36
CA TRP A 138 -6.45 -1.41 -7.54
C TRP A 138 -7.13 -1.88 -8.83
N THR A 139 -8.46 -1.79 -8.92
CA THR A 139 -9.20 -2.17 -10.15
C THR A 139 -9.55 -0.97 -11.03
N SER A 140 -9.68 0.22 -10.45
CA SER A 140 -10.04 1.46 -11.14
C SER A 140 -9.31 2.65 -10.54
N SER A 141 -9.04 3.66 -11.35
CA SER A 141 -8.41 4.92 -10.94
C SER A 141 -9.21 6.13 -11.45
N LYS A 142 -10.54 6.01 -11.53
CA LYS A 142 -11.44 7.06 -12.01
C LYS A 142 -12.00 7.91 -10.85
N PRO A 143 -12.07 9.25 -10.98
CA PRO A 143 -12.60 10.14 -9.94
C PRO A 143 -14.06 9.81 -9.60
N ARG A 144 -14.40 9.88 -8.30
CA ARG A 144 -15.75 9.61 -7.77
C ARG A 144 -16.32 8.25 -8.16
N ARG A 145 -15.46 7.27 -8.50
CA ARG A 145 -15.87 5.90 -8.79
C ARG A 145 -15.33 4.95 -7.72
N PRO A 146 -16.06 3.86 -7.44
CA PRO A 146 -15.54 2.79 -6.62
C PRO A 146 -14.29 2.16 -7.26
N SER A 147 -13.35 1.74 -6.43
CA SER A 147 -12.21 0.90 -6.78
C SER A 147 -12.03 -0.16 -5.72
N VAL A 148 -11.70 -1.37 -6.14
CA VAL A 148 -11.36 -2.46 -5.23
C VAL A 148 -9.86 -2.39 -4.98
N ILE A 149 -9.48 -2.22 -3.72
CA ILE A 149 -8.09 -2.15 -3.26
C ILE A 149 -7.70 -3.49 -2.68
N THR A 150 -6.52 -3.99 -3.05
CA THR A 150 -5.85 -5.10 -2.37
C THR A 150 -4.56 -4.58 -1.76
N ILE A 151 -4.40 -4.75 -0.46
CA ILE A 151 -3.26 -4.30 0.34
C ILE A 151 -2.86 -5.42 1.30
N GLY A 152 -1.57 -5.57 1.58
CA GLY A 152 -1.14 -6.68 2.42
C GLY A 152 0.33 -6.63 2.80
N PHE A 153 0.74 -7.69 3.47
CA PHE A 153 2.12 -7.93 3.86
C PHE A 153 2.42 -9.43 3.81
N GLU A 154 3.69 -9.78 3.81
CA GLU A 154 4.16 -11.15 3.92
C GLU A 154 5.02 -11.29 5.16
N ALA A 155 4.65 -12.22 6.04
CA ALA A 155 5.50 -12.68 7.13
C ALA A 155 6.49 -13.70 6.56
N LEU A 156 7.77 -13.34 6.54
CA LEU A 156 8.86 -14.19 6.05
C LEU A 156 9.15 -15.31 7.04
N ASP A 157 9.05 -15.00 8.34
CA ASP A 157 9.10 -15.95 9.45
C ASP A 157 7.83 -15.84 10.29
N PRO A 158 7.48 -16.88 11.08
CA PRO A 158 6.43 -16.77 12.09
C PRO A 158 6.69 -15.57 13.02
N LEU A 159 5.65 -14.79 13.28
CA LEU A 159 5.77 -13.63 14.18
C LEU A 159 5.99 -14.10 15.62
N PRO A 160 6.73 -13.33 16.44
CA PRO A 160 7.02 -13.76 17.80
C PRO A 160 5.74 -13.80 18.65
N ASP A 161 5.68 -14.79 19.54
CA ASP A 161 4.65 -14.82 20.58
C ASP A 161 4.98 -13.87 21.74
N ILE A 162 4.05 -13.78 22.69
CA ILE A 162 4.21 -12.95 23.89
C ILE A 162 5.38 -13.42 24.79
N ILE A 163 5.80 -14.68 24.69
CA ILE A 163 6.88 -15.25 25.51
C ILE A 163 8.24 -14.83 24.94
N VAL A 164 8.39 -14.88 23.61
CA VAL A 164 9.63 -14.56 22.89
C VAL A 164 9.85 -13.05 22.79
N ALA A 165 8.80 -12.27 22.47
CA ALA A 165 8.90 -10.83 22.32
C ALA A 165 7.60 -10.12 22.75
N PRO A 166 7.35 -9.95 24.06
CA PRO A 166 6.10 -9.37 24.58
C PRO A 166 5.81 -7.97 24.03
N VAL A 167 6.86 -7.20 23.71
CA VAL A 167 6.75 -5.83 23.17
C VAL A 167 6.72 -5.76 21.64
N GLN A 168 6.74 -6.90 20.94
CA GLN A 168 6.65 -6.99 19.47
C GLN A 168 5.58 -7.97 18.99
N GLN A 169 4.67 -8.36 19.89
CA GLN A 169 3.50 -9.17 19.53
C GLN A 169 2.53 -8.33 18.71
N VAL A 170 2.07 -8.82 17.54
CA VAL A 170 1.13 -8.10 16.66
C VAL A 170 -0.30 -8.53 16.96
N SER A 171 -1.11 -7.69 17.61
CA SER A 171 -2.52 -8.01 17.91
C SER A 171 -3.52 -7.34 16.98
N GLU A 172 -3.13 -6.23 16.35
CA GLU A 172 -4.03 -5.42 15.54
C GLU A 172 -3.32 -5.01 14.24
N ILE A 173 -4.10 -4.86 13.19
CA ILE A 173 -3.66 -4.34 11.89
C ILE A 173 -4.52 -3.11 11.59
N LEU A 174 -3.86 -1.99 11.30
CA LEU A 174 -4.51 -0.74 10.93
C LEU A 174 -4.19 -0.41 9.48
N ILE A 175 -5.22 -0.32 8.66
CA ILE A 175 -5.14 0.16 7.27
C ILE A 175 -5.67 1.60 7.28
N SER A 176 -4.80 2.58 7.05
CA SER A 176 -5.18 4.00 6.95
C SER A 176 -5.21 4.44 5.49
N LEU A 177 -6.32 5.04 5.08
CA LEU A 177 -6.53 5.52 3.72
C LEU A 177 -5.93 6.93 3.56
N PRO A 178 -5.48 7.30 2.34
CA PRO A 178 -5.13 8.68 2.05
C PRO A 178 -6.31 9.63 2.22
N VAL A 179 -6.04 10.91 2.49
CA VAL A 179 -7.09 11.93 2.69
C VAL A 179 -8.05 11.98 1.49
N GLY A 180 -9.35 12.00 1.79
CA GLY A 180 -10.42 12.07 0.78
C GLY A 180 -10.87 10.69 0.26
N PHE A 181 -10.05 9.65 0.38
CA PHE A 181 -10.54 8.29 0.13
C PHE A 181 -11.49 7.86 1.25
N THR A 182 -12.47 7.06 0.90
CA THR A 182 -13.46 6.52 1.85
C THR A 182 -13.69 5.06 1.54
N HIS A 183 -13.56 4.17 2.53
CA HIS A 183 -13.92 2.77 2.32
C HIS A 183 -15.45 2.60 2.22
N LEU A 184 -15.87 1.63 1.40
CA LEU A 184 -17.28 1.30 1.17
C LEU A 184 -17.71 0.03 1.92
N VAL A 185 -16.91 -0.41 2.90
CA VAL A 185 -17.30 -1.49 3.83
C VAL A 185 -18.41 -0.99 4.74
N ASP A 186 -19.57 -1.66 4.67
CA ASP A 186 -20.73 -1.43 5.54
C ASP A 186 -21.07 -2.68 6.39
N ARG A 187 -20.51 -3.83 6.04
CA ARG A 187 -20.59 -5.09 6.78
C ARG A 187 -19.33 -5.92 6.57
N VAL A 188 -19.09 -6.87 7.48
CA VAL A 188 -17.90 -7.73 7.45
C VAL A 188 -17.72 -8.47 6.13
N THR A 189 -18.81 -8.86 5.46
CA THR A 189 -18.76 -9.57 4.17
C THR A 189 -18.25 -8.73 3.00
N ASP A 190 -18.21 -7.39 3.13
CA ASP A 190 -17.67 -6.50 2.09
C ASP A 190 -16.13 -6.42 2.15
N PHE A 191 -15.54 -7.04 3.18
CA PHE A 191 -14.11 -7.14 3.40
C PHE A 191 -13.66 -8.59 3.20
N THR A 192 -12.78 -8.84 2.23
CA THR A 192 -12.24 -10.17 1.96
C THR A 192 -10.82 -10.29 2.49
N ILE A 193 -10.54 -11.34 3.25
CA ILE A 193 -9.16 -11.78 3.51
C ILE A 193 -8.83 -12.87 2.50
N VAL A 194 -7.68 -12.74 1.84
CA VAL A 194 -7.26 -13.70 0.81
C VAL A 194 -6.58 -14.93 1.41
N ASN A 195 -6.10 -14.84 2.66
CA ASN A 195 -5.44 -15.93 3.39
C ASN A 195 -6.38 -16.53 4.46
N GLU A 196 -6.60 -17.84 4.40
CA GLU A 196 -7.51 -18.58 5.31
C GLU A 196 -6.91 -18.83 6.72
N ASP A 197 -5.59 -18.76 6.88
CA ASP A 197 -4.88 -19.10 8.12
C ASP A 197 -4.76 -17.94 9.13
N MET A 198 -5.48 -16.84 8.92
CA MET A 198 -5.36 -15.66 9.78
C MET A 198 -6.14 -15.84 11.11
N PRO A 199 -5.49 -15.71 12.28
CA PRO A 199 -6.12 -15.98 13.58
C PRO A 199 -6.96 -14.78 14.05
N PHE A 200 -8.24 -14.73 13.68
CA PHE A 200 -9.12 -13.60 14.00
C PHE A 200 -9.75 -13.64 15.41
N ALA A 201 -10.01 -12.45 15.96
CA ALA A 201 -10.87 -12.26 17.13
C ALA A 201 -12.34 -12.60 16.81
N SER A 202 -12.96 -13.37 17.70
CA SER A 202 -14.40 -13.68 17.65
C SER A 202 -15.11 -13.00 18.82
N PRO A 203 -16.29 -12.39 18.63
CA PRO A 203 -17.18 -12.47 17.46
C PRO A 203 -16.92 -11.40 16.38
N THR A 204 -16.18 -10.34 16.69
CA THR A 204 -15.96 -9.20 15.78
C THR A 204 -14.48 -8.93 15.63
N PHE A 205 -13.93 -9.21 14.44
CA PHE A 205 -12.52 -8.96 14.12
C PHE A 205 -12.29 -7.66 13.35
N LEU A 206 -13.33 -7.08 12.75
CA LEU A 206 -13.19 -5.92 11.86
C LEU A 206 -13.96 -4.73 12.42
N ASP A 207 -13.26 -3.62 12.61
CA ASP A 207 -13.83 -2.31 12.86
C ASP A 207 -13.69 -1.44 11.60
N PHE A 208 -14.86 -1.08 11.06
CA PHE A 208 -15.03 -0.29 9.85
C PHE A 208 -15.93 0.93 10.11
N MET A 209 -16.05 1.37 11.36
CA MET A 209 -16.90 2.52 11.72
C MET A 209 -16.33 3.84 11.18
N GLN A 210 -15.01 3.94 11.10
CA GLN A 210 -14.33 5.14 10.62
C GLN A 210 -14.03 5.02 9.13
N LYS A 211 -14.72 5.80 8.31
CA LYS A 211 -14.66 5.71 6.83
C LYS A 211 -13.28 5.93 6.20
N ASP A 212 -12.32 6.47 6.95
CA ASP A 212 -10.93 6.73 6.54
C ASP A 212 -9.93 5.62 6.94
N ARG A 213 -10.38 4.56 7.62
CA ARG A 213 -9.49 3.47 8.06
C ARG A 213 -10.24 2.16 8.32
N LEU A 214 -9.50 1.06 8.31
CA LEU A 214 -10.01 -0.24 8.74
C LEU A 214 -9.08 -0.80 9.81
N ARG A 215 -9.65 -1.35 10.87
CA ARG A 215 -8.88 -2.03 11.93
C ARG A 215 -9.29 -3.49 12.03
N ILE A 216 -8.29 -4.36 12.07
CA ILE A 216 -8.44 -5.81 12.12
C ILE A 216 -7.81 -6.29 13.43
N THR A 217 -8.60 -6.96 14.27
CA THR A 217 -8.17 -7.51 15.56
C THR A 217 -7.88 -9.00 15.44
N LEU A 218 -6.69 -9.39 15.87
CA LEU A 218 -6.20 -10.77 15.88
C LEU A 218 -6.45 -11.41 17.24
N ASN A 219 -6.64 -12.73 17.26
CA ASN A 219 -6.80 -13.53 18.45
C ASN A 219 -5.53 -14.33 18.74
N LEU A 220 -4.64 -13.73 19.52
CA LEU A 220 -3.38 -14.37 19.91
C LEU A 220 -3.41 -15.00 21.31
N ASN A 221 -4.58 -15.06 21.96
CA ASN A 221 -4.72 -15.53 23.34
C ASN A 221 -4.84 -17.06 23.48
N ARG A 222 -4.49 -17.84 22.45
CA ARG A 222 -4.73 -19.29 22.44
C ARG A 222 -3.46 -20.08 22.09
N THR A 223 -2.49 -20.08 23.00
CA THR A 223 -1.25 -20.90 22.96
C THR A 223 -0.21 -20.51 21.90
N SER A 224 1.05 -20.95 22.09
CA SER A 224 2.21 -20.71 21.21
C SER A 224 2.01 -21.13 19.74
N TRP A 225 0.93 -21.87 19.43
CA TRP A 225 0.51 -22.24 18.08
C TRP A 225 -0.32 -21.16 17.36
N THR A 226 -0.59 -20.00 17.99
CA THR A 226 -1.47 -18.95 17.45
C THR A 226 -0.77 -17.67 16.99
N THR A 227 0.56 -17.67 16.96
CA THR A 227 1.28 -16.61 16.25
C THR A 227 0.93 -16.62 14.79
N LEU A 228 0.98 -15.43 14.17
CA LEU A 228 0.84 -15.33 12.73
C LEU A 228 1.97 -16.12 12.06
N LYS A 229 1.61 -17.13 11.29
CA LYS A 229 2.57 -18.00 10.59
C LYS A 229 3.27 -17.23 9.46
N SER A 230 4.35 -17.79 8.94
CA SER A 230 4.93 -17.31 7.69
C SER A 230 3.91 -17.45 6.56
N GLY A 231 3.79 -16.43 5.72
CA GLY A 231 2.84 -16.41 4.61
C GLY A 231 2.42 -15.01 4.19
N SER A 232 1.70 -14.94 3.08
CA SER A 232 1.17 -13.69 2.54
C SER A 232 -0.24 -13.41 3.06
N TYR A 233 -0.44 -12.24 3.67
CA TYR A 233 -1.71 -11.79 4.22
C TYR A 233 -2.18 -10.56 3.45
N SER A 234 -3.27 -10.73 2.69
CA SER A 234 -3.83 -9.67 1.86
C SER A 234 -5.29 -9.40 2.20
N PHE A 235 -5.65 -8.13 2.13
CA PHE A 235 -6.95 -7.59 2.45
C PHE A 235 -7.53 -6.91 1.23
N ARG A 236 -8.76 -7.24 0.90
CA ARG A 236 -9.45 -6.68 -0.27
C ARG A 236 -10.76 -6.03 0.14
N PHE A 237 -10.93 -4.76 -0.22
CA PHE A 237 -12.11 -3.97 0.09
C PHE A 237 -12.33 -2.88 -0.95
N SER A 238 -13.55 -2.35 -1.02
CA SER A 238 -13.89 -1.27 -1.94
C SER A 238 -13.68 0.10 -1.30
N VAL A 239 -13.24 1.07 -2.11
CA VAL A 239 -13.09 2.48 -1.72
C VAL A 239 -13.69 3.40 -2.77
N LEU A 240 -14.14 4.58 -2.35
CA LEU A 240 -14.50 5.70 -3.21
C LEU A 240 -13.26 6.58 -3.44
N ILE A 241 -12.92 6.80 -4.71
CA ILE A 241 -11.80 7.66 -5.10
C ILE A 241 -12.22 9.14 -5.03
N PRO A 242 -11.44 10.02 -4.36
CA PRO A 242 -11.76 11.44 -4.26
C PRO A 242 -11.55 12.18 -5.59
N ASP A 243 -12.10 13.39 -5.65
CA ASP A 243 -11.82 14.37 -6.70
C ASP A 243 -11.76 15.76 -6.05
N PRO A 244 -10.59 16.40 -5.94
CA PRO A 244 -9.29 16.01 -6.51
C PRO A 244 -8.60 14.87 -5.73
N LEU A 245 -7.60 14.21 -6.35
CA LEU A 245 -6.69 13.31 -5.63
C LEU A 245 -5.83 14.10 -4.63
N PRO A 246 -5.54 13.56 -3.43
CA PRO A 246 -4.65 14.19 -2.49
C PRO A 246 -3.21 14.22 -3.03
N ILE A 247 -2.49 15.31 -2.75
CA ILE A 247 -1.05 15.43 -3.05
C ILE A 247 -0.29 14.30 -2.36
N PHE A 248 -0.60 14.04 -1.09
CA PHE A 248 -0.06 12.91 -0.34
C PHE A 248 -0.97 11.67 -0.47
N ASN A 249 -0.96 11.06 -1.66
CA ASN A 249 -1.68 9.81 -1.93
C ASN A 249 -0.86 8.60 -1.48
N VAL A 250 -0.78 8.38 -0.16
CA VAL A 250 0.00 7.28 0.45
C VAL A 250 -0.85 6.47 1.40
N TRP A 251 -0.94 5.18 1.13
CA TRP A 251 -1.64 4.19 1.93
C TRP A 251 -0.72 3.68 3.03
N HIS A 252 -1.27 3.45 4.22
CA HIS A 252 -0.49 2.93 5.33
C HIS A 252 -1.09 1.62 5.83
N LEU A 253 -0.25 0.59 5.94
CA LEU A 253 -0.55 -0.64 6.66
C LEU A 253 0.35 -0.71 7.89
N SER A 254 -0.27 -0.65 9.07
CA SER A 254 0.45 -0.68 10.34
C SER A 254 0.12 -1.94 11.11
N LEU A 255 1.15 -2.52 11.72
CA LEU A 255 1.02 -3.64 12.65
C LEU A 255 1.20 -3.11 14.06
N CYS A 256 0.30 -3.48 14.96
CA CYS A 256 0.20 -2.87 16.27
C CYS A 256 0.25 -3.92 17.38
N MET A 257 0.79 -3.49 18.52
CA MET A 257 0.85 -4.29 19.73
C MET A 257 -0.49 -4.33 20.48
N PRO A 258 -0.71 -5.36 21.33
CA PRO A 258 -1.87 -5.41 22.21
C PRO A 258 -1.88 -4.19 23.12
N SER A 259 -2.92 -3.38 23.00
CA SER A 259 -2.94 -2.10 23.68
C SER A 259 -3.33 -2.20 25.14
N TYR A 260 -2.59 -1.46 25.96
CA TYR A 260 -3.01 -1.00 27.28
C TYR A 260 -2.69 0.50 27.36
N PRO A 261 -3.64 1.47 27.41
CA PRO A 261 -5.11 1.40 27.42
C PRO A 261 -5.81 2.00 26.17
N GLY A 262 -5.21 1.94 24.96
CA GLY A 262 -5.84 2.49 23.74
C GLY A 262 -5.31 1.88 22.44
N SER A 263 -6.16 1.17 21.71
CA SER A 263 -5.86 0.51 20.43
C SER A 263 -5.15 1.44 19.44
N CYS A 264 -4.47 0.90 18.42
CA CYS A 264 -3.90 1.76 17.39
C CYS A 264 -5.02 2.28 16.49
N ASN A 265 -5.21 3.60 16.50
CA ASN A 265 -6.17 4.31 15.68
C ASN A 265 -5.44 5.17 14.64
N ARG A 266 -4.21 5.61 14.91
CA ARG A 266 -3.37 6.41 14.01
C ARG A 266 -2.02 5.75 13.83
N ILE A 267 -1.38 6.03 12.70
CA ILE A 267 -0.02 5.55 12.39
C ILE A 267 1.04 6.07 13.37
N SER A 268 0.77 7.16 14.09
CA SER A 268 1.66 7.75 15.09
C SER A 268 1.38 7.27 16.51
N ASP A 269 0.41 6.37 16.72
CA ASP A 269 0.08 5.90 18.05
C ASP A 269 1.23 5.05 18.63
N PRO A 270 1.53 5.14 19.94
CA PRO A 270 2.63 4.40 20.55
C PRO A 270 2.54 2.87 20.40
N ALA A 271 1.33 2.35 20.19
CA ALA A 271 1.08 0.93 19.97
C ALA A 271 1.53 0.44 18.57
N VAL A 272 1.88 1.33 17.65
CA VAL A 272 2.33 0.94 16.31
C VAL A 272 3.75 0.37 16.38
N LEU A 273 3.90 -0.88 15.94
CA LEU A 273 5.19 -1.57 15.88
C LEU A 273 5.95 -1.20 14.62
N VAL A 274 5.28 -1.28 13.47
CA VAL A 274 5.81 -0.97 12.14
C VAL A 274 4.69 -0.43 11.25
N THR A 275 5.06 0.45 10.32
CA THR A 275 4.17 0.97 9.28
C THR A 275 4.81 0.83 7.92
N PHE A 276 4.08 0.20 6.99
CA PHE A 276 4.40 0.16 5.58
C PHE A 276 3.65 1.29 4.87
N ALA A 277 4.40 2.18 4.22
CA ALA A 277 3.85 3.25 3.40
C ALA A 277 3.91 2.85 1.92
N MET A 278 2.77 2.90 1.25
CA MET A 278 2.58 2.47 -0.14
C MET A 278 2.01 3.63 -0.96
N PRO A 279 2.75 4.13 -1.96
CA PRO A 279 2.23 5.09 -2.91
C PRO A 279 0.97 4.57 -3.57
N GLY A 280 -0.03 5.45 -3.66
CA GLY A 280 -1.27 5.18 -4.37
C GLY A 280 -1.07 5.29 -5.88
N PHE A 281 -2.18 5.55 -6.57
CA PHE A 281 -2.23 5.66 -8.02
C PHE A 281 -2.72 7.04 -8.47
N GLY A 282 -2.28 7.46 -9.64
CA GLY A 282 -2.81 8.63 -10.34
C GLY A 282 -4.11 8.32 -11.07
N PHE A 283 -4.85 9.36 -11.47
CA PHE A 283 -6.05 9.17 -12.30
C PHE A 283 -5.70 8.50 -13.63
N ASN A 284 -6.54 7.55 -14.04
CA ASN A 284 -6.38 6.75 -15.26
C ASN A 284 -5.10 5.91 -15.34
N GLN A 285 -4.36 5.77 -14.23
CA GLN A 285 -3.25 4.83 -14.16
C GLN A 285 -3.78 3.38 -14.20
N ALA A 286 -3.18 2.57 -15.06
CA ALA A 286 -3.51 1.16 -15.19
C ALA A 286 -3.12 0.38 -13.91
N PRO A 287 -3.92 -0.62 -13.50
CA PRO A 287 -3.56 -1.54 -12.41
C PRO A 287 -2.20 -2.19 -12.62
N ILE A 288 -1.38 -2.24 -11.56
CA ILE A 288 -0.12 -3.01 -11.56
C ILE A 288 -0.47 -4.51 -11.60
N GLY A 289 0.13 -5.27 -12.51
CA GLY A 289 -0.01 -6.73 -12.57
C GLY A 289 -1.28 -7.26 -13.26
N GLY A 290 -1.94 -6.45 -14.08
CA GLY A 290 -3.11 -6.86 -14.88
C GLY A 290 -2.81 -7.84 -16.02
N TYR A 291 -2.23 -9.01 -15.74
CA TYR A 291 -2.50 -10.19 -16.55
C TYR A 291 -3.83 -10.77 -16.07
N GLY A 292 -4.87 -10.49 -16.86
CA GLY A 292 -6.27 -10.90 -16.73
C GLY A 292 -6.63 -11.90 -15.63
N ILE A 293 -7.18 -11.38 -14.52
CA ILE A 293 -8.33 -12.06 -13.92
C ILE A 293 -9.53 -11.56 -14.71
N ALA A 294 -9.81 -12.23 -15.84
CA ALA A 294 -11.10 -12.09 -16.50
C ALA A 294 -12.16 -12.34 -15.43
N SER A 295 -13.03 -11.36 -15.19
CA SER A 295 -14.21 -11.60 -14.40
C SER A 295 -15.01 -12.67 -15.14
N HIS A 296 -14.99 -13.91 -14.67
CA HIS A 296 -16.10 -14.81 -14.90
C HIS A 296 -17.30 -14.31 -14.07
N ALA A 297 -17.80 -13.13 -14.43
CA ALA A 297 -19.23 -12.91 -14.40
C ALA A 297 -19.79 -13.74 -15.56
N ALA A 298 -19.94 -15.04 -15.31
CA ALA A 298 -20.82 -15.84 -16.12
C ALA A 298 -22.22 -15.25 -15.91
N ASP A 299 -22.59 -14.33 -16.81
CA ASP A 299 -23.96 -14.01 -17.12
C ASP A 299 -24.67 -15.34 -17.41
N ARG A 300 -25.27 -15.92 -16.38
CA ARG A 300 -26.37 -16.87 -16.53
C ARG A 300 -27.62 -16.06 -16.89
N PHE A 301 -27.56 -15.35 -18.01
CA PHE A 301 -28.74 -14.91 -18.71
C PHE A 301 -29.28 -16.09 -19.50
N CYS A 302 -30.17 -16.83 -18.83
CA CYS A 302 -31.41 -17.38 -19.38
C CYS A 302 -31.52 -17.39 -20.93
N THR A 303 -30.83 -18.32 -21.61
CA THR A 303 -31.23 -18.76 -22.95
C THR A 303 -32.21 -19.92 -22.83
N TRP A 304 -33.44 -19.58 -22.46
CA TRP A 304 -34.61 -20.44 -22.62
C TRP A 304 -35.25 -20.08 -23.96
N ARG A 305 -34.76 -20.71 -25.04
CA ARG A 305 -35.18 -20.69 -26.46
C ARG A 305 -33.91 -21.12 -27.22
N THR A 306 -33.82 -22.21 -27.98
CA THR A 306 -34.75 -22.85 -28.91
C THR A 306 -34.06 -24.16 -29.34
N VAL A 307 -34.57 -25.32 -28.92
CA VAL A 307 -34.36 -26.61 -29.63
C VAL A 307 -35.63 -27.43 -29.43
N LEU A 308 -36.68 -27.08 -30.19
CA LEU A 308 -37.82 -27.97 -30.41
C LEU A 308 -38.44 -27.63 -31.76
N SER A 309 -37.69 -27.83 -32.85
CA SER A 309 -38.21 -27.72 -34.23
C SER A 309 -37.30 -28.48 -35.20
N LEU A 310 -37.13 -29.78 -34.99
CA LEU A 310 -36.71 -30.70 -36.05
C LEU A 310 -37.49 -31.99 -35.83
N PHE A 311 -38.09 -32.54 -36.89
CA PHE A 311 -39.12 -33.59 -36.93
C PHE A 311 -40.56 -33.08 -36.82
N ILE A 312 -41.02 -32.39 -37.88
CA ILE A 312 -42.28 -32.64 -38.60
C ILE A 312 -42.15 -31.87 -39.93
N ALA A 313 -42.68 -32.45 -41.02
CA ALA A 313 -42.78 -31.90 -42.37
C ALA A 313 -41.58 -32.14 -43.32
N LEU A 314 -41.42 -33.40 -43.73
CA LEU A 314 -40.98 -33.74 -45.09
C LEU A 314 -41.74 -34.99 -45.56
N THR A 315 -43.05 -34.84 -45.57
CA THR A 315 -43.99 -35.65 -46.36
C THR A 315 -44.86 -34.65 -47.10
N TRP A 316 -45.11 -34.93 -48.39
CA TRP A 316 -45.90 -34.15 -49.35
C TRP A 316 -45.15 -33.09 -50.17
N LEU A 317 -44.63 -33.51 -51.32
CA LEU A 317 -45.02 -32.99 -52.64
C LEU A 317 -44.28 -33.78 -53.74
N GLY A 318 -45.02 -34.58 -54.49
CA GLY A 318 -44.49 -35.37 -55.59
C GLY A 318 -45.52 -36.34 -56.16
N LEU A 319 -46.73 -35.84 -56.41
CA LEU A 319 -47.81 -36.51 -57.14
C LEU A 319 -47.84 -35.93 -58.56
N GLY A 320 -47.88 -36.81 -59.56
CA GLY A 320 -48.10 -36.50 -60.98
C GLY A 320 -46.94 -36.97 -61.85
N PHE A 321 -47.08 -37.82 -62.86
CA PHE A 321 -48.25 -38.28 -63.60
C PHE A 321 -47.92 -39.64 -64.20
N ALA A 322 -48.88 -40.57 -64.16
CA ALA A 322 -48.94 -41.70 -65.06
C ALA A 322 -50.01 -41.42 -66.12
N GLN A 323 -49.71 -41.66 -67.40
CA GLN A 323 -50.67 -42.29 -68.31
C GLN A 323 -49.97 -42.88 -69.57
N PRO A 324 -50.56 -43.92 -70.21
CA PRO A 324 -49.86 -44.91 -71.03
C PRO A 324 -50.28 -44.93 -72.52
N ALA A 325 -49.76 -45.94 -73.24
CA ALA A 325 -50.07 -46.41 -74.61
C ALA A 325 -49.46 -45.57 -75.75
N ARG A 326 -48.85 -46.12 -76.81
CA ARG A 326 -48.93 -47.43 -77.50
C ARG A 326 -47.55 -47.90 -77.93
#